data_AF-H1KPY6-F1
#
_entry.id   AF-H1KPY6-F1
#
_cell.length_a   1.000
_cell.length_b   1.000
_cell.length_c   1.000
_cell.angle_alpha   90.00
_cell.angle_beta   90.00
_cell.angle_gamma   90.00
#
_symmetry.space_group_name_H-M   'P 1'
#
loop_
_entity.id
_entity.type
_entity.pdbx_description
1 polymer ?
#
loop_
_entity_poly.entity_id
_entity_poly.type
_entity_poly.pdbx_seq_one_letter_code
_entity_poly.pdbx_strand_id
1 'polypeptide(L)'
;MRTDGPEFRNGWQALYEFDGAKAIVEARHYGRSRVPTPHEYVLQSMRGQSPRMVQDPVHEWSVLLEDGRLGRCTIRPTPSGMFQVAGIRQLHRTIEEAVRGWAAPIVARRAEAARIESEREPGGDAPALLP
;
A
#
# COMPACT_ATOMS: atom_id res chain seq x y z
N MET A 1 12.42 15.51 -0.25
CA MET A 1 12.07 14.19 0.32
C MET A 1 13.36 13.44 0.60
N ARG A 2 13.53 12.90 1.82
CA ARG A 2 14.63 12.00 2.14
C ARG A 2 14.31 10.62 1.58
N THR A 3 15.19 10.04 0.77
CA THR A 3 15.02 8.76 0.07
C THR A 3 16.16 7.80 0.36
N ASP A 4 16.83 8.01 1.50
CA ASP A 4 18.00 7.28 1.99
C ASP A 4 17.64 6.10 2.89
N GLY A 5 16.37 5.99 3.29
CA GLY A 5 15.85 4.88 4.08
C GLY A 5 15.87 3.53 3.32
N PRO A 6 16.00 2.39 4.04
CA PRO A 6 15.97 1.06 3.44
C PRO A 6 14.69 0.79 2.65
N GLU A 7 13.57 1.41 3.03
CA GLU A 7 12.29 1.32 2.36
C GLU A 7 12.29 1.85 0.93
N PHE A 8 13.29 2.65 0.55
CA PHE A 8 13.48 3.16 -0.82
C PHE A 8 14.32 2.24 -1.70
N ARG A 9 14.72 1.07 -1.20
CA ARG A 9 15.38 0.03 -1.99
C ARG A 9 14.33 -0.86 -2.63
N ASN A 10 14.44 -1.08 -3.94
CA ASN A 10 13.52 -1.96 -4.64
C ASN A 10 13.58 -3.39 -4.06
N GLY A 11 12.42 -4.02 -3.86
CA GLY A 11 12.32 -5.34 -3.24
C GLY A 11 12.47 -5.34 -1.72
N TRP A 12 12.60 -4.17 -1.07
CA TRP A 12 12.47 -4.08 0.38
C TRP A 12 11.12 -4.62 0.83
N GLN A 13 11.12 -5.38 1.93
CA GLN A 13 9.90 -5.94 2.51
C GLN A 13 9.85 -5.69 4.01
N ALA A 14 8.64 -5.49 4.52
CA ALA A 14 8.37 -5.40 5.95
C ALA A 14 7.04 -6.07 6.31
N LEU A 15 6.98 -6.60 7.52
CA LEU A 15 5.75 -7.10 8.14
C LEU A 15 5.33 -6.13 9.23
N TYR A 16 4.08 -5.69 9.18
CA TYR A 16 3.45 -4.89 10.23
C TYR A 16 2.34 -5.69 10.90
N GLU A 17 2.34 -5.73 12.21
CA GLU A 17 1.31 -6.38 13.02
C GLU A 17 0.52 -5.32 13.81
N PHE A 18 -0.82 -5.40 13.75
CA PHE A 18 -1.72 -4.49 14.48
C PHE A 18 -3.11 -5.14 14.61
N ASP A 19 -3.72 -5.00 15.79
CA ASP A 19 -5.10 -5.46 16.08
C ASP A 19 -5.39 -6.91 15.64
N GLY A 20 -4.41 -7.81 15.82
CA GLY A 20 -4.51 -9.22 15.42
C GLY A 20 -4.39 -9.48 13.90
N ALA A 21 -4.17 -8.44 13.11
CA ALA A 21 -3.91 -8.52 11.68
C ALA A 21 -2.43 -8.37 11.35
N LYS A 22 -2.05 -8.90 10.19
CA LYS A 22 -0.69 -8.83 9.64
C LYS A 22 -0.72 -8.28 8.23
N ALA A 23 0.15 -7.32 7.96
CA ALA A 23 0.28 -6.67 6.67
C ALA A 23 1.71 -6.80 6.15
N ILE A 24 1.86 -7.42 4.99
CA ILE A 24 3.11 -7.52 4.24
C ILE A 24 3.21 -6.31 3.33
N VAL A 25 4.34 -5.60 3.38
CA VAL A 25 4.64 -4.45 2.52
C VAL A 25 5.82 -4.79 1.66
N GLU A 26 5.73 -4.48 0.37
CA GLU A 26 6.79 -4.68 -0.61
C GLU A 26 7.04 -3.38 -1.39
N ALA A 27 8.29 -2.92 -1.41
CA ALA A 27 8.74 -1.81 -2.24
C ALA A 27 8.82 -2.25 -3.71
N ARG A 28 8.00 -1.62 -4.56
CA ARG A 28 7.95 -1.83 -6.02
C ARG A 28 8.35 -0.54 -6.72
N HIS A 29 9.65 -0.27 -6.76
CA HIS A 29 10.19 0.94 -7.34
C HIS A 29 10.65 0.68 -8.77
N TYR A 30 10.35 1.61 -9.67
CA TYR A 30 10.65 1.45 -11.08
C TYR A 30 10.95 2.80 -11.74
N GLY A 31 11.69 2.78 -12.84
CA GLY A 31 11.89 3.96 -13.68
C GLY A 31 10.71 4.14 -14.62
N ARG A 32 10.06 5.30 -14.60
CA ARG A 32 9.07 5.67 -15.61
C ARG A 32 9.74 6.53 -16.66
N SER A 33 9.74 6.05 -17.90
CA SER A 33 10.21 6.85 -19.02
C SER A 33 9.17 7.90 -19.41
N ARG A 34 9.61 9.14 -19.59
CA ARG A 34 8.79 10.23 -20.13
C ARG A 34 9.55 11.04 -21.18
N VAL A 35 8.80 11.82 -21.93
CA VAL A 35 9.36 12.82 -22.84
C VAL A 35 10.09 13.90 -22.01
N PRO A 36 11.29 14.34 -22.44
CA PRO A 36 11.97 15.45 -21.78
C PRO A 36 11.15 16.72 -21.88
N THR A 37 11.24 17.56 -20.86
CA THR A 37 10.76 18.95 -20.93
C THR A 37 11.66 19.77 -21.86
N PRO A 38 11.21 20.92 -22.41
CA PRO A 38 12.05 21.77 -23.25
C PRO A 38 13.38 22.15 -22.60
N HIS A 39 13.38 22.43 -21.29
CA HIS A 39 14.60 22.71 -20.54
C HIS A 39 15.56 21.52 -20.51
N GLU A 40 15.06 20.31 -20.30
CA GLU A 40 15.89 19.10 -20.34
C GLU A 40 16.42 18.78 -21.74
N TYR A 41 15.65 19.07 -22.80
CA TYR A 41 16.14 18.99 -24.19
C TYR A 41 17.33 19.93 -24.40
N VAL A 42 17.24 21.19 -23.96
CA VAL A 42 18.34 22.15 -24.06
C VAL A 42 19.58 21.65 -23.31
N LEU A 43 19.41 21.13 -22.09
CA LEU A 43 20.53 20.57 -21.32
C LEU A 43 21.17 19.36 -21.99
N GLN A 44 20.39 18.49 -22.64
CA GLN A 44 20.93 17.36 -23.41
C GLN A 44 21.76 17.87 -24.59
N SER A 45 21.25 18.84 -25.35
CA SER A 45 21.95 19.46 -26.48
C SER A 45 23.24 20.16 -26.06
N MET A 46 23.23 20.94 -24.97
CA MET A 46 24.42 21.61 -24.43
C MET A 46 25.51 20.62 -23.99
N ARG A 47 25.13 19.39 -23.63
CA ARG A 47 26.06 18.30 -23.29
C ARG A 47 26.49 17.48 -24.51
N GLY A 48 26.09 17.87 -25.72
CA GLY A 48 26.35 17.11 -26.95
C GLY A 48 25.64 15.75 -27.00
N GLN A 49 24.59 15.56 -26.19
CA GLN A 49 23.86 14.29 -26.11
C GLN A 49 22.74 14.26 -27.15
N SER A 50 22.55 13.10 -27.78
CA SER A 50 21.37 12.86 -28.61
C SER A 50 20.10 12.93 -27.74
N PRO A 51 18.98 13.43 -28.29
CA PRO A 51 17.73 13.48 -27.56
C PRO A 51 17.30 12.10 -27.07
N ARG A 52 17.10 11.96 -25.77
CA ARG A 52 16.69 10.69 -25.14
C ARG A 52 15.61 10.91 -24.10
N MET A 53 14.78 9.89 -23.90
CA MET A 53 13.77 9.88 -22.84
C MET A 53 14.40 10.11 -21.47
N VAL A 54 13.66 10.81 -20.61
CA VAL A 54 14.04 10.98 -19.20
C VAL A 54 13.44 9.82 -18.41
N GLN A 55 14.23 9.22 -17.51
CA GLN A 55 13.71 8.29 -16.52
C GLN A 55 13.45 9.02 -15.21
N ASP A 56 12.18 9.10 -14.82
CA ASP A 56 11.81 9.56 -13.48
C ASP A 56 11.71 8.34 -12.55
N PRO A 57 12.31 8.40 -11.35
CA PRO A 57 12.12 7.35 -10.36
C PRO A 57 10.68 7.38 -9.86
N VAL A 58 10.03 6.23 -9.85
CA VAL A 58 8.72 6.04 -9.24
C VAL A 58 8.88 5.13 -8.02
N HIS A 59 8.47 5.64 -6.87
CA HIS A 59 8.46 4.91 -5.62
C HIS A 59 7.04 4.51 -5.26
N GLU A 60 6.78 3.22 -5.23
CA GLU A 60 5.52 2.66 -4.74
C GLU A 60 5.79 1.53 -3.75
N TRP A 61 4.90 1.39 -2.77
CA TRP A 61 4.84 0.21 -1.91
C TRP A 61 3.50 -0.49 -2.10
N SER A 62 3.53 -1.79 -2.34
CA SER A 62 2.34 -2.64 -2.34
C SER A 62 2.14 -3.21 -0.95
N VAL A 63 0.93 -3.07 -0.42
CA VAL A 63 0.54 -3.65 0.87
C VAL A 63 -0.39 -4.83 0.60
N LEU A 64 -0.19 -5.94 1.28
CA LEU A 64 -1.02 -7.14 1.25
C LEU A 64 -1.37 -7.54 2.69
N LEU A 65 -2.65 -7.75 3.00
CA LEU A 65 -3.01 -8.40 4.26
C LEU A 65 -2.75 -9.91 4.16
N GLU A 66 -2.09 -10.49 5.17
CA GLU A 66 -1.63 -11.89 5.18
C GLU A 66 -2.78 -12.89 5.04
N ASP A 67 -3.98 -12.51 5.46
CA ASP A 67 -5.17 -13.34 5.32
C ASP A 67 -5.68 -13.49 3.88
N GLY A 68 -5.02 -12.83 2.90
CA GLY A 68 -5.17 -13.04 1.46
C GLY A 68 -6.55 -12.69 0.88
N ARG A 69 -7.51 -12.34 1.74
CA ARG A 69 -8.94 -12.35 1.41
C ARG A 69 -9.46 -11.02 0.93
N LEU A 70 -8.85 -9.88 1.29
CA LEU A 70 -9.26 -8.55 0.82
C LEU A 70 -8.28 -7.51 1.36
N GLY A 71 -7.30 -7.11 0.56
CA GLY A 71 -6.52 -5.93 0.90
C GLY A 71 -5.25 -5.85 0.09
N ARG A 72 -5.34 -5.19 -1.06
CA ARG A 72 -4.17 -4.65 -1.74
C ARG A 72 -4.32 -3.14 -1.82
N CYS A 73 -3.31 -2.40 -1.39
CA CYS A 73 -3.21 -0.98 -1.68
C CYS A 73 -1.81 -0.61 -2.14
N THR A 74 -1.73 0.58 -2.75
CA THR A 74 -0.46 1.18 -3.15
C THR A 74 -0.24 2.41 -2.32
N ILE A 75 0.94 2.52 -1.71
CA ILE A 75 1.40 3.73 -1.03
C ILE A 75 2.36 4.45 -1.97
N ARG A 76 2.22 5.77 -2.08
CA ARG A 76 3.10 6.65 -2.86
C ARG A 76 3.62 7.78 -2.00
N PRO A 77 4.84 8.25 -2.22
CA PRO A 77 5.30 9.47 -1.59
C PRO A 77 4.68 10.69 -2.29
N THR A 78 4.47 11.76 -1.54
CA THR A 78 4.08 13.07 -2.04
C THR A 78 5.31 13.97 -2.22
N PRO A 79 5.21 15.08 -2.99
CA PRO A 79 6.28 16.06 -3.09
C PRO A 79 6.72 16.65 -1.73
N SER A 80 5.81 16.71 -0.76
CA SER A 80 6.09 17.16 0.61
C SER A 80 6.85 16.15 1.46
N GLY A 81 7.11 14.94 0.95
CA GLY A 81 7.76 13.86 1.70
C GLY A 81 6.86 13.09 2.65
N MET A 82 5.53 13.24 2.49
CA MET A 82 4.53 12.43 3.19
C MET A 82 4.18 11.20 2.34
N PHE A 83 3.47 10.24 2.94
CA PHE A 83 2.98 9.05 2.27
C PHE A 83 1.47 9.13 2.09
N GLN A 84 1.02 8.79 0.89
CA GLN A 84 -0.39 8.74 0.53
C GLN A 84 -0.76 7.32 0.14
N VAL A 85 -1.86 6.81 0.71
CA VAL A 85 -2.47 5.56 0.27
C VAL A 85 -3.39 5.84 -0.93
N ALA A 86 -3.27 5.07 -2.00
CA ALA A 86 -4.14 5.18 -3.16
C ALA A 86 -5.61 5.03 -2.76
N GLY A 87 -6.45 5.98 -3.16
CA GLY A 87 -7.88 6.01 -2.81
C GLY A 87 -8.18 6.62 -1.44
N ILE A 88 -7.18 6.95 -0.61
CA ILE A 88 -7.36 7.66 0.67
C ILE A 88 -6.78 9.07 0.55
N ARG A 89 -7.53 10.07 1.02
CA ARG A 89 -7.09 11.48 1.01
C ARG A 89 -6.09 11.83 2.11
N GLN A 90 -6.06 11.03 3.18
CA GLN A 90 -5.18 11.24 4.32
C GLN A 90 -3.71 11.05 3.93
N LEU A 91 -2.87 11.93 4.47
CA LEU A 91 -1.42 11.87 4.35
C LEU A 91 -0.81 11.37 5.66
N HIS A 92 0.24 10.58 5.54
CA HIS A 92 0.90 9.90 6.66
C HIS A 92 2.38 10.27 6.67
N ARG A 93 3.00 10.32 7.86
CA ARG A 93 4.42 10.68 7.98
C ARG A 93 5.33 9.51 7.69
N THR A 94 4.83 8.28 7.89
CA THR A 94 5.58 7.04 7.67
C THR A 94 4.77 6.04 6.86
N ILE A 95 5.45 5.05 6.28
CA ILE A 95 4.81 3.92 5.61
C ILE A 95 3.95 3.14 6.62
N GLU A 96 4.45 2.92 7.83
CA GLU A 96 3.70 2.23 8.89
C GLU A 96 2.38 2.93 9.22
N GLU A 97 2.39 4.26 9.39
CA GLU A 97 1.18 5.04 9.63
C GLU A 97 0.19 4.90 8.46
N ALA A 98 0.69 4.89 7.22
CA ALA A 98 -0.14 4.70 6.03
C ALA A 98 -0.77 3.30 5.97
N VAL A 99 0.01 2.26 6.30
CA VAL A 99 -0.47 0.88 6.38
C VAL A 99 -1.55 0.75 7.44
N ARG A 100 -1.29 1.24 8.67
CA ARG A 100 -2.26 1.21 9.77
C ARG A 100 -3.53 1.98 9.43
N GLY A 101 -3.39 3.20 8.88
CA GLY A 101 -4.54 4.03 8.49
C GLY A 101 -5.43 3.38 7.43
N TRP A 102 -4.84 2.64 6.49
CA TRP A 102 -5.59 1.89 5.49
C TRP A 102 -6.22 0.60 6.05
N ALA A 103 -5.47 -0.15 6.86
CA ALA A 103 -5.89 -1.47 7.30
C ALA A 103 -6.82 -1.48 8.52
N ALA A 104 -6.68 -0.52 9.44
CA ALA A 104 -7.51 -0.41 10.64
C ALA A 104 -9.03 -0.53 10.39
N PRO A 105 -9.64 0.21 9.43
CA PRO A 105 -11.07 0.08 9.16
C PRO A 105 -11.46 -1.28 8.57
N ILE A 106 -10.55 -1.96 7.87
CA ILE A 106 -10.77 -3.30 7.30
C ILE A 106 -10.79 -4.32 8.43
N VAL A 107 -9.81 -4.25 9.33
CA VAL A 107 -9.67 -5.15 10.48
C VAL A 107 -10.84 -4.98 11.45
N ALA A 108 -11.22 -3.75 11.78
CA ALA A 108 -12.36 -3.48 12.66
C ALA A 108 -13.68 -4.06 12.12
N ARG A 109 -13.95 -3.89 10.81
CA ARG A 109 -15.14 -4.47 10.17
C ARG A 109 -15.14 -5.99 10.20
N ARG A 110 -13.97 -6.63 10.13
CA ARG A 110 -13.85 -8.09 10.22
C ARG A 110 -14.07 -8.61 11.62
N ALA A 111 -13.51 -7.93 12.62
CA ALA A 111 -13.73 -8.27 14.02
C ALA A 111 -15.23 -8.24 14.35
N GLU A 112 -15.95 -7.22 13.85
CA GLU A 112 -17.40 -7.13 13.99
C GLU A 112 -18.16 -8.23 13.25
N ALA A 113 -17.79 -8.54 12.00
CA ALA A 113 -18.42 -9.61 11.23
C ALA A 113 -18.23 -11.00 11.88
N ALA A 114 -17.02 -11.29 12.38
CA ALA A 114 -16.72 -12.53 13.08
C ALA A 114 -17.50 -12.66 14.40
N ARG A 115 -17.65 -11.53 15.11
CA ARG A 115 -18.50 -11.47 16.31
C ARG A 115 -19.95 -11.82 15.98
N ILE A 116 -20.54 -11.19 14.97
CA ILE A 116 -21.92 -11.47 14.54
C ILE A 116 -22.09 -12.95 14.14
N GLU A 117 -21.12 -13.52 13.42
CA GLU A 117 -21.16 -14.94 13.02
C GLU A 117 -21.10 -15.87 14.26
N SER A 118 -20.25 -15.56 15.24
CA SER A 118 -20.16 -16.34 16.49
C SER A 118 -21.43 -16.25 17.35
N GLU A 119 -22.15 -15.12 17.31
CA GLU A 119 -23.44 -14.94 17.99
C GLU A 119 -24.60 -15.62 17.24
N ARG A 120 -24.37 -16.08 15.99
CA ARG A 120 -25.39 -16.68 15.11
C ARG A 120 -25.41 -18.21 15.15
N GLU A 121 -24.51 -18.89 15.87
CA GLU A 121 -24.67 -20.33 16.12
C GLU A 121 -25.88 -20.57 17.03
N PRO A 122 -26.98 -21.18 16.53
CA PRO A 122 -28.12 -21.49 17.36
C PRO A 122 -27.95 -22.91 17.91
N GLY A 123 -27.86 -23.01 19.22
CA GLY A 123 -28.45 -24.16 19.89
C GLY A 123 -29.97 -24.15 19.67
N GLY A 124 -30.52 -25.27 19.18
CA GLY A 124 -31.95 -25.59 19.15
C GLY A 124 -32.58 -25.42 17.75
N ASP A 125 -33.30 -26.38 17.17
CA ASP A 125 -33.86 -27.61 17.70
C ASP A 125 -34.08 -28.55 16.50
N ALA A 126 -33.54 -29.78 16.55
CA ALA A 126 -33.86 -30.77 15.55
C ALA A 126 -35.33 -31.17 15.74
N PRO A 127 -36.19 -31.16 14.70
CA PRO A 127 -37.57 -31.58 14.89
C PRO A 127 -37.56 -33.04 15.33
N ALA A 128 -38.07 -33.29 16.54
CA ALA A 128 -38.23 -34.61 17.11
C ALA A 128 -39.08 -35.48 16.15
N LEU A 129 -38.49 -36.60 15.71
CA LEU A 129 -39.22 -37.66 15.02
C LEU A 129 -40.18 -38.31 16.02
N LEU A 130 -41.48 -38.14 15.79
CA LEU A 130 -42.55 -38.97 16.36
C LEU A 130 -43.64 -39.16 15.30
N PRO A 131 -44.40 -40.27 15.29
CA PRO A 131 -44.12 -41.62 15.82
C PRO A 131 -43.76 -42.65 14.73
#